data_AF-A0A1J3EXS1-F1
#
_entry.id   AF-A0A1J3EXS1-F1
#
_cell.length_a   1.000
_cell.length_b   1.000
_cell.length_c   1.000
_cell.angle_alpha   90.00
_cell.angle_beta   90.00
_cell.angle_gamma   90.00
#
_symmetry.space_group_name_H-M   'P 1'
#
loop_
_entity.id
_entity.type
_entity.pdbx_description
1 polymer ?
#
loop_
_entity_poly.entity_id
_entity_poly.type
_entity_poly.pdbx_seq_one_letter_code
_entity_poly.pdbx_strand_id
1 'polypeptide(L)'
;VLDFIVERKNIDDMSSSLTDGRYRDQKHRLQRSGLKKLMYILEGDPNQSGSGESIKEACFTTEISEDFDVIRTNGLGETLRKYGYLTKSIHQYYKSRVNEDQSKVCALCPCFDRFVKRCQALNKMTISNLFAIQLMQVP
;
A
#
# COMPACT_ATOMS: atom_id res chain seq x y z
N VAL A 1 -2.66 2.57 -15.54
CA VAL A 1 -2.65 2.37 -14.07
C VAL A 1 -3.20 3.63 -13.44
N LEU A 2 -4.21 3.49 -12.60
CA LEU A 2 -4.79 4.64 -11.87
C LEU A 2 -3.91 4.97 -10.67
N ASP A 3 -4.13 6.14 -10.07
CA ASP A 3 -3.29 6.67 -8.98
C ASP A 3 -3.57 6.01 -7.60
N PHE A 4 -4.26 4.86 -7.60
CA PHE A 4 -4.71 4.14 -6.42
C PHE A 4 -4.04 2.77 -6.34
N ILE A 5 -3.57 2.40 -5.16
CA ILE A 5 -3.02 1.07 -4.85
C ILE A 5 -3.53 0.59 -3.50
N VAL A 6 -3.79 -0.71 -3.41
CA VAL A 6 -4.26 -1.34 -2.17
C VAL A 6 -3.32 -2.47 -1.81
N GLU A 7 -2.84 -2.47 -0.56
CA GLU A 7 -2.23 -3.63 0.08
C GLU A 7 -3.29 -4.32 0.94
N ARG A 8 -3.59 -5.60 0.67
CA ARG A 8 -4.49 -6.40 1.52
C ARG A 8 -3.65 -7.27 2.44
N LYS A 9 -3.94 -7.24 3.74
CA LYS A 9 -3.23 -8.00 4.76
C LYS A 9 -4.21 -8.62 5.76
N ASN A 10 -4.11 -9.93 5.98
CA ASN A 10 -4.80 -10.56 7.09
C ASN A 10 -4.07 -10.24 8.42
N ILE A 11 -4.77 -10.25 9.55
CA ILE A 11 -4.19 -10.08 10.90
C ILE A 11 -3.00 -11.01 11.17
N ASP A 12 -3.09 -12.28 10.78
CA ASP A 12 -2.01 -13.25 11.03
C ASP A 12 -0.76 -12.93 10.19
N ASP A 13 -0.97 -12.59 8.91
CA ASP A 13 0.10 -12.11 8.03
C ASP A 13 0.70 -10.79 8.53
N MET A 14 -0.13 -9.92 9.10
CA MET A 14 0.29 -8.64 9.67
C MET A 14 1.21 -8.88 10.87
N SER A 15 0.80 -9.73 11.82
CA SER A 15 1.62 -10.14 12.97
C SER A 15 2.98 -10.67 12.51
N SER A 16 3.00 -11.65 11.59
CA SER A 16 4.27 -12.19 11.07
C SER A 16 5.15 -11.13 10.43
N SER A 17 4.56 -10.20 9.67
CA SER A 17 5.30 -9.14 8.98
C SER A 17 5.83 -8.04 9.89
N LEU A 18 5.22 -7.85 11.06
CA LEU A 18 5.74 -6.97 12.09
C LEU A 18 6.96 -7.60 12.76
N THR A 19 6.90 -8.91 13.06
CA THR A 19 8.00 -9.64 13.68
C THR A 19 9.24 -9.73 12.80
N ASP A 20 9.08 -10.03 11.51
CA ASP A 20 10.20 -10.20 10.58
C ASP A 20 10.60 -8.93 9.82
N GLY A 21 9.97 -7.80 10.12
CA GLY A 21 10.27 -6.49 9.53
C GLY A 21 9.71 -6.26 8.13
N ARG A 22 9.11 -7.26 7.47
CA ARG A 22 8.57 -7.13 6.10
C ARG A 22 7.50 -6.04 5.97
N TYR A 23 6.77 -5.75 7.05
CA TYR A 23 5.76 -4.70 7.07
C TYR A 23 6.34 -3.33 6.68
N ARG A 24 7.52 -2.97 7.20
CA ARG A 24 8.18 -1.69 6.89
C ARG A 24 8.62 -1.65 5.42
N ASP A 25 9.21 -2.74 4.94
CA ASP A 25 9.68 -2.84 3.55
C ASP A 25 8.55 -2.84 2.53
N GLN A 26 7.41 -3.46 2.85
CA GLN A 26 6.22 -3.45 2.02
C GLN A 26 5.70 -2.02 1.85
N LYS A 27 5.47 -1.28 2.94
CA LYS A 27 5.01 0.11 2.89
C LYS A 27 6.00 1.03 2.17
N HIS A 28 7.29 0.89 2.44
CA HIS A 28 8.31 1.69 1.78
C HIS A 28 8.31 1.48 0.25
N ARG A 29 8.10 0.23 -0.21
CA ARG A 29 7.92 -0.06 -1.64
C ARG A 29 6.66 0.58 -2.23
N LEU A 30 5.56 0.59 -1.49
CA LEU A 30 4.31 1.23 -1.91
C LEU A 30 4.46 2.75 -2.03
N GLN A 31 5.11 3.40 -1.04
CA GLN A 31 5.41 4.83 -1.09
C GLN A 31 6.33 5.18 -2.27
N ARG A 32 7.34 4.35 -2.54
CA ARG A 32 8.23 4.54 -3.69
C ARG A 32 7.59 4.19 -5.03
N SER A 33 6.45 3.50 -5.05
CA SER A 33 5.77 3.11 -6.29
C SER A 33 5.38 4.31 -7.15
N GLY A 34 5.27 5.51 -6.55
CA GLY A 34 4.92 6.76 -7.20
C GLY A 34 3.42 6.89 -7.52
N LEU A 35 2.58 6.11 -6.83
CA LEU A 35 1.12 6.27 -6.77
C LEU A 35 0.79 7.07 -5.51
N LYS A 36 -0.22 7.95 -5.57
CA LYS A 36 -0.52 8.89 -4.48
C LYS A 36 -1.56 8.37 -3.49
N LYS A 37 -2.49 7.53 -3.93
CA LYS A 37 -3.58 7.02 -3.09
C LYS A 37 -3.24 5.62 -2.61
N LEU A 38 -2.47 5.58 -1.52
CA LEU A 38 -2.03 4.36 -0.87
C LEU A 38 -3.11 3.92 0.13
N MET A 39 -3.61 2.70 -0.02
CA MET A 39 -4.63 2.14 0.88
C MET A 39 -4.13 0.83 1.46
N TYR A 40 -4.46 0.57 2.72
CA TYR A 40 -4.14 -0.66 3.43
C TYR A 40 -5.43 -1.30 3.93
N ILE A 41 -5.79 -2.47 3.41
CA ILE A 41 -6.95 -3.24 3.90
C ILE A 41 -6.48 -4.28 4.91
N LEU A 42 -6.88 -4.10 6.16
CA LEU A 42 -6.69 -5.09 7.22
C LEU A 42 -7.92 -5.99 7.32
N GLU A 43 -7.71 -7.30 7.17
CA GLU A 43 -8.76 -8.31 7.20
C GLU A 43 -8.66 -9.19 8.45
N GLY A 44 -9.73 -9.21 9.24
CA GLY A 44 -9.83 -9.94 10.51
C GLY A 44 -9.86 -9.02 11.73
N ASP A 45 -10.03 -9.63 12.91
CA ASP A 45 -10.07 -8.91 14.20
C ASP A 45 -8.68 -8.94 14.88
N PRO A 46 -8.01 -7.80 15.06
CA PRO A 46 -6.72 -7.73 15.77
C PRO A 46 -6.76 -8.31 17.18
N ASN A 47 -7.91 -8.26 17.86
CA ASN A 47 -8.06 -8.73 19.23
C ASN A 47 -7.99 -10.26 19.35
N GLN A 48 -8.18 -10.97 18.24
CA GLN A 48 -8.05 -12.44 18.21
C GLN A 48 -6.60 -12.89 18.06
N SER A 49 -5.67 -11.97 17.79
CA SER A 49 -4.24 -12.25 17.70
C SER A 49 -3.51 -11.92 19.01
N GLY A 50 -2.47 -12.71 19.32
CA GLY A 50 -1.56 -12.40 20.44
C GLY A 50 -0.75 -11.10 20.25
N SER A 51 -0.84 -10.45 19.09
CA SER A 51 -0.14 -9.20 18.74
C SER A 51 -1.10 -8.02 18.54
N GLY A 52 -2.32 -8.09 19.09
CA GLY A 52 -3.39 -7.13 18.80
C GLY A 52 -3.03 -5.67 19.07
N GLU A 53 -2.29 -5.39 20.14
CA GLU A 53 -1.81 -4.02 20.46
C GLU A 53 -0.82 -3.51 19.41
N SER A 54 0.23 -4.29 19.11
CA SER A 54 1.22 -3.93 18.09
C SER A 54 0.60 -3.74 16.71
N ILE A 55 -0.43 -4.53 16.36
CA ILE A 55 -1.16 -4.37 15.10
C ILE A 55 -1.95 -3.05 15.08
N LYS A 56 -2.64 -2.70 16.17
CA LYS A 56 -3.38 -1.44 16.28
C LYS A 56 -2.44 -0.24 16.18
N GLU A 57 -1.31 -0.29 16.89
CA GLU A 57 -0.27 0.74 16.81
C GLU A 57 0.27 0.88 15.39
N ALA A 58 0.63 -0.23 14.75
CA ALA A 58 1.09 -0.23 13.37
C ALA A 58 0.06 0.38 12.41
N CYS A 59 -1.22 0.06 12.57
CA CYS A 59 -2.29 0.67 11.77
C CYS A 59 -2.35 2.18 11.98
N PHE A 60 -2.31 2.63 13.23
CA PHE A 60 -2.34 4.04 13.56
C PHE A 60 -1.14 4.80 12.98
N THR A 61 0.08 4.24 13.10
CA THR A 61 1.27 4.81 12.47
C THR A 61 1.14 4.86 10.95
N THR A 62 0.59 3.81 10.32
CA THR A 62 0.37 3.76 8.86
C THR A 62 -0.58 4.87 8.39
N GLU A 63 -1.67 5.06 9.14
CA GLU A 63 -2.70 6.04 8.81
C GLU A 63 -2.23 7.47 9.04
N ILE A 64 -1.65 7.75 10.20
CA ILE A 64 -1.35 9.12 10.63
C ILE A 64 0.02 9.59 10.16
N SER A 65 1.04 8.73 10.24
CA SER A 65 2.42 9.14 9.98
C SER A 65 2.85 8.94 8.53
N GLU A 66 2.18 8.05 7.80
CA GLU A 66 2.67 7.56 6.49
C GLU A 66 1.70 7.78 5.33
N ASP A 67 0.57 8.45 5.58
CA ASP A 67 -0.42 8.90 4.59
C ASP A 67 -1.07 7.75 3.79
N PHE A 68 -1.35 6.63 4.48
CA PHE A 68 -2.16 5.54 3.94
C PHE A 68 -3.60 5.63 4.46
N ASP A 69 -4.57 5.35 3.61
CA ASP A 69 -5.94 5.08 4.09
C ASP A 69 -6.02 3.65 4.64
N VAL A 70 -6.22 3.49 5.95
CA VAL A 70 -6.34 2.17 6.58
C VAL A 70 -7.81 1.76 6.70
N ILE A 71 -8.17 0.66 6.04
CA ILE A 71 -9.54 0.14 5.98
C ILE A 71 -9.57 -1.22 6.70
N ARG A 72 -10.33 -1.30 7.79
CA ARG A 72 -10.55 -2.58 8.50
C ARG A 72 -11.78 -3.29 7.95
N THR A 73 -11.67 -4.61 7.83
CA THR A 73 -12.72 -5.51 7.34
C THR A 73 -12.71 -6.78 8.18
N ASN A 74 -13.86 -7.40 8.42
CA ASN A 74 -13.96 -8.58 9.28
C ASN A 74 -13.53 -9.88 8.58
N GLY A 75 -13.46 -9.89 7.26
CA GLY A 75 -13.17 -11.07 6.47
C GLY A 75 -13.35 -10.85 4.97
N LEU A 76 -13.02 -11.87 4.18
CA LEU A 76 -13.01 -11.81 2.72
C LEU A 76 -14.32 -11.28 2.10
N GLY A 77 -15.47 -11.69 2.62
CA GLY A 77 -16.76 -11.23 2.10
C GLY A 77 -16.96 -9.72 2.20
N GLU A 78 -16.50 -9.12 3.30
CA GLU A 78 -16.54 -7.66 3.50
C GLU A 78 -15.46 -6.96 2.65
N THR A 79 -14.26 -7.53 2.57
CA THR A 79 -13.18 -7.04 1.69
C THR A 79 -13.63 -6.95 0.24
N LEU A 80 -14.28 -8.00 -0.29
CA LEU A 80 -14.82 -8.03 -1.65
C LEU A 80 -15.88 -6.95 -1.85
N ARG A 81 -16.77 -6.75 -0.87
CA ARG A 81 -17.79 -5.69 -0.93
C ARG A 81 -17.14 -4.31 -0.95
N LYS A 82 -16.10 -4.10 -0.13
CA LYS A 82 -15.31 -2.86 -0.10
C LYS A 82 -14.63 -2.61 -1.44
N TYR A 83 -14.04 -3.62 -2.08
CA TYR A 83 -13.51 -3.47 -3.45
C TYR A 83 -14.57 -3.09 -4.47
N GLY A 84 -15.78 -3.65 -4.37
CA GLY A 84 -16.91 -3.25 -5.20
C GLY A 84 -17.25 -1.76 -5.06
N TYR A 85 -17.28 -1.24 -3.83
CA TYR A 85 -17.50 0.18 -3.57
C TYR A 85 -16.34 1.05 -4.06
N LEU A 86 -15.10 0.70 -3.72
CA LEU A 86 -13.90 1.44 -4.16
C LEU A 86 -13.84 1.54 -5.69
N THR A 87 -14.10 0.45 -6.39
CA THR A 87 -14.10 0.42 -7.86
C THR A 87 -15.15 1.37 -8.43
N LYS A 88 -16.38 1.35 -7.89
CA LYS A 88 -17.46 2.25 -8.31
C LYS A 88 -17.10 3.71 -8.05
N SER A 89 -16.57 4.03 -6.87
CA SER A 89 -16.16 5.39 -6.49
C SER A 89 -15.01 5.91 -7.35
N ILE A 90 -13.97 5.09 -7.58
CA ILE A 90 -12.83 5.45 -8.44
C ILE A 90 -13.32 5.67 -9.88
N HIS A 91 -14.20 4.81 -10.39
CA HIS A 91 -14.77 4.97 -11.72
C HIS A 91 -15.52 6.30 -11.85
N GLN A 92 -16.39 6.63 -10.90
CA GLN A 92 -17.12 7.90 -10.89
C GLN A 92 -16.18 9.11 -10.82
N TYR A 93 -15.16 9.03 -9.95
CA TYR A 93 -14.16 10.09 -9.77
C TYR A 93 -13.37 10.40 -11.05
N TYR A 94 -12.95 9.37 -11.80
CA TYR A 94 -12.27 9.61 -13.08
C TYR A 94 -13.25 9.98 -14.20
N LYS A 95 -14.47 9.46 -14.18
CA LYS A 95 -15.50 9.81 -15.16
C LYS A 95 -15.82 11.31 -15.12
N SER A 96 -15.92 11.92 -13.93
CA SER A 96 -16.14 13.37 -13.82
C SER A 96 -14.94 14.18 -14.33
N ARG A 97 -13.71 13.75 -14.02
CA ARG A 97 -12.48 14.45 -14.44
C ARG A 97 -12.17 14.37 -15.94
N VAL A 98 -12.50 13.26 -16.59
CA VAL A 98 -12.29 13.09 -18.04
C VAL A 98 -13.17 14.07 -18.83
N ASN A 99 -14.35 14.41 -18.32
CA ASN A 99 -15.25 15.36 -18.97
C ASN A 99 -14.75 16.80 -18.91
N GLU A 100 -13.80 17.12 -18.02
CA GLU A 100 -13.29 18.49 -17.82
C GLU A 100 -11.99 18.77 -18.62
N ASP A 101 -11.12 17.77 -18.88
CA ASP A 101 -9.83 18.02 -19.54
C ASP A 101 -9.13 16.71 -20.02
N GLN A 102 -9.38 16.27 -21.27
CA GLN A 102 -8.82 15.01 -21.80
C GLN A 102 -7.28 14.99 -21.86
N SER A 103 -6.63 16.15 -22.06
CA SER A 103 -5.18 16.26 -22.19
C SER A 103 -4.40 16.02 -20.88
N LYS A 104 -5.03 16.23 -19.70
CA LYS A 104 -4.38 16.00 -18.40
C LYS A 104 -4.42 14.54 -17.94
N VAL A 105 -5.44 13.78 -18.34
CA VAL A 105 -5.66 12.41 -17.83
C VAL A 105 -4.56 11.44 -18.30
N CYS A 106 -4.09 11.57 -19.54
CA CYS A 106 -3.02 10.73 -20.09
C CYS A 106 -1.66 10.98 -19.43
N ALA A 107 -1.39 12.23 -18.99
CA ALA A 107 -0.18 12.55 -18.23
C ALA A 107 -0.22 12.00 -16.79
N LEU A 108 -1.41 11.81 -16.22
CA LEU A 108 -1.60 11.37 -14.83
C LEU A 108 -1.49 9.85 -14.66
N CYS A 109 -1.88 9.06 -15.67
CA CYS A 109 -2.01 7.61 -15.55
C CYS A 109 -1.06 6.88 -16.52
N PRO A 110 0.11 6.39 -16.09
CA PRO A 110 1.00 5.63 -16.96
C PRO A 110 0.34 4.33 -17.42
N CYS A 111 0.74 3.82 -18.59
CA CYS A 111 0.37 2.46 -19.00
C CYS A 111 0.97 1.42 -18.02
N PHE A 112 0.34 0.25 -17.94
CA PHE A 112 0.73 -0.79 -16.98
C PHE A 112 2.16 -1.27 -17.17
N ASP A 113 2.58 -1.53 -18.40
CA ASP A 113 3.97 -1.94 -18.71
C ASP A 113 5.01 -0.91 -18.22
N ARG A 114 4.76 0.38 -18.44
CA ARG A 114 5.65 1.45 -17.96
C ARG A 114 5.71 1.52 -16.44
N PHE A 115 4.57 1.33 -15.77
CA PHE A 115 4.51 1.29 -14.31
C PHE A 115 5.32 0.10 -13.76
N VAL A 116 5.13 -1.10 -14.33
CA VAL A 116 5.87 -2.31 -13.91
C VAL A 116 7.38 -2.13 -14.09
N LYS A 117 7.82 -1.63 -15.26
CA LYS A 117 9.24 -1.34 -15.52
C LYS A 117 9.82 -0.34 -14.51
N ARG A 118 9.06 0.69 -14.13
CA ARG A 118 9.45 1.64 -13.08
C ARG A 118 9.64 0.94 -11.73
N CYS A 119 8.68 0.13 -11.30
CA CYS A 119 8.77 -0.61 -10.04
C CYS A 119 9.97 -1.58 -10.00
N GLN A 120 10.23 -2.28 -11.11
CA GLN A 120 11.40 -3.16 -11.23
C GLN A 120 12.71 -2.39 -11.11
N ALA A 121 12.81 -1.20 -11.72
CA ALA A 121 13.98 -0.35 -11.60
C ALA A 121 14.22 0.13 -10.17
N LEU A 122 13.15 0.45 -9.42
CA LEU A 122 13.22 0.89 -8.02
C LEU A 122 13.64 -0.22 -7.04
N ASN A 123 13.36 -1.48 -7.38
CA ASN A 123 13.78 -2.64 -6.60
C ASN A 123 15.26 -3.02 -6.82
N LYS A 124 15.98 -2.37 -7.74
CA LYS A 124 17.42 -2.64 -7.94
C LYS A 124 18.21 -2.14 -6.75
N MET A 125 18.86 -3.07 -6.05
CA MET A 125 19.81 -2.78 -4.99
C MET A 125 21.13 -2.29 -5.59
N THR A 126 21.67 -1.19 -5.08
CA THR A 126 23.01 -0.70 -5.46
C THR A 126 24.05 -1.16 -4.44
N ILE A 127 25.32 -1.17 -4.83
CA ILE A 127 26.43 -1.45 -3.90
C ILE A 127 26.42 -0.46 -2.73
N SER A 128 26.11 0.81 -2.98
CA SER A 128 25.96 1.83 -1.92
C SER A 128 24.85 1.47 -0.93
N ASN A 129 23.69 0.98 -1.41
CA ASN A 129 22.61 0.57 -0.53
C ASN A 129 23.01 -0.65 0.31
N LEU A 130 23.71 -1.61 -0.31
CA LEU A 130 24.22 -2.79 0.40
C LEU A 130 25.23 -2.40 1.48
N PHE A 131 26.16 -1.51 1.15
CA PHE A 131 27.17 -1.03 2.09
C PHE A 131 26.54 -0.26 3.25
N ALA A 132 25.53 0.58 3.00
CA ALA A 132 24.79 1.25 4.05
C ALA A 132 24.08 0.25 4.99
N ILE A 133 23.44 -0.79 4.44
CA ILE A 133 22.80 -1.85 5.23
C ILE A 133 23.81 -2.59 6.09
N GLN A 134 24.99 -2.91 5.53
CA GLN A 134 26.08 -3.57 6.25
C GLN A 134 26.60 -2.71 7.41
N LEU A 135 26.78 -1.41 7.21
CA LEU A 135 27.22 -0.50 8.27
C LEU A 135 26.22 -0.38 9.42
N MET A 136 24.91 -0.48 9.15
CA MET A 136 23.87 -0.47 10.18
C MET A 136 23.88 -1.72 11.08
N GLN A 137 24.62 -2.78 10.71
CA GLN A 137 24.75 -3.98 11.54
C GLN A 137 25.92 -3.91 12.54
N VAL A 138 26.75 -2.86 12.47
CA VAL A 138 27.83 -2.64 13.42
C VAL A 138 27.27 -1.85 14.61
N PRO A 139 27.29 -2.43 15.83
CA PRO A 139 26.72 -1.81 17.02
C PRO A 139 27.48 -0.57 17.49
#